data_AF-A0A973LWD1-F1
#
_entry.id   AF-A0A973LWD1-F1
#
_cell.length_a   1.000
_cell.length_b   1.000
_cell.length_c   1.000
_cell.angle_alpha   90.00
_cell.angle_beta   90.00
_cell.angle_gamma   90.00
#
_symmetry.space_group_name_H-M   'P 1'
#
loop_
_entity.id
_entity.type
_entity.pdbx_description
1 polymer ?
#
loop_
_entity_poly.entity_id
_entity_poly.type
_entity_poly.pdbx_seq_one_letter_code
_entity_poly.pdbx_strand_id
1 'polypeptide(L)'
;FGSKRGLLLALAERAGTAVRAPFAAARDRHDSPLAALREALTVLASDVRTPEDLANSLTFLRLDLTDEEFRRHAAAHAESTREEIAALLEAAVAAGELVAGADADRLARSVRIAYNGVLIVWALTGDGPLADALAAAVDDVLRPYAGP
;
A
#
# COMPACT_ATOMS: atom_id res chain seq x y z
N PHE A 1 3.34 21.69 19.10
CA PHE A 1 2.56 22.08 17.90
C PHE A 1 1.61 23.20 18.29
N GLY A 2 1.84 24.44 17.84
CA GLY A 2 1.08 25.62 18.29
C GLY A 2 -0.38 25.69 17.82
N SER A 3 -0.87 24.70 17.07
CA SER A 3 -2.26 24.57 16.61
C SER A 3 -2.60 23.13 16.26
N LYS A 4 -3.89 22.78 16.20
CA LYS A 4 -4.38 21.48 15.70
C LYS A 4 -3.86 21.19 14.29
N ARG A 5 -3.86 22.22 13.41
CA ARG A 5 -3.32 22.11 12.05
C ARG A 5 -1.84 21.75 12.07
N GLY A 6 -1.04 22.42 12.90
CA GLY A 6 0.40 22.14 13.02
C GLY A 6 0.71 20.74 13.55
N LEU A 7 -0.15 20.20 14.44
CA LEU A 7 -0.03 18.81 14.89
C LEU A 7 -0.33 17.82 13.74
N LEU A 8 -1.39 18.06 12.98
CA LEU A 8 -1.79 17.19 11.86
C LEU A 8 -0.77 17.21 10.73
N LEU A 9 -0.14 18.35 10.43
CA LEU A 9 0.94 18.42 9.44
C LEU A 9 2.17 17.62 9.85
N ALA A 10 2.60 17.73 11.11
CA ALA A 10 3.72 16.94 11.60
C ALA A 10 3.43 15.44 11.60
N LEU A 11 2.17 15.05 11.82
CA LEU A 11 1.74 13.66 11.68
C LEU A 11 1.80 13.21 10.21
N ALA A 12 1.32 14.02 9.27
CA ALA A 12 1.36 13.73 7.84
C ALA A 12 2.80 13.62 7.31
N GLU A 13 3.71 14.49 7.75
CA GLU A 13 5.14 14.43 7.44
C GLU A 13 5.75 13.12 7.93
N ARG A 14 5.49 12.74 9.19
CA ARG A 14 5.96 11.48 9.76
C ARG A 14 5.41 10.27 9.01
N ALA A 15 4.13 10.29 8.63
CA ALA A 15 3.48 9.21 7.88
C ALA A 15 4.15 8.95 6.51
N GLY A 16 4.68 10.00 5.86
CA GLY A 16 5.47 9.86 4.64
C GLY A 16 6.75 9.02 4.83
N THR A 17 7.41 9.14 5.99
CA THR A 17 8.64 8.39 6.30
C THR A 17 8.37 6.98 6.88
N ALA A 18 7.23 6.80 7.54
CA ALA A 18 6.89 5.55 8.22
C ALA A 18 6.54 4.40 7.25
N VAL A 19 6.19 4.72 6.01
CA VAL A 19 5.70 3.74 5.03
C VAL A 19 6.73 2.69 4.63
N ARG A 20 8.03 2.99 4.77
CA ARG A 20 9.10 2.03 4.45
C ARG A 20 9.22 0.90 5.47
N ALA A 21 8.80 1.12 6.72
CA ALA A 21 9.02 0.18 7.80
C ALA A 21 8.29 -1.17 7.61
N PRO A 22 7.00 -1.22 7.20
CA PRO A 22 6.33 -2.48 6.88
C PRO A 22 7.04 -3.29 5.78
N PHE A 23 7.51 -2.61 4.73
CA PHE A 23 8.19 -3.27 3.61
C PHE A 23 9.57 -3.82 4.00
N ALA A 24 10.35 -3.04 4.75
CA ALA A 24 11.63 -3.50 5.28
C ALA A 24 11.44 -4.72 6.19
N ALA A 25 10.49 -4.66 7.13
CA ALA A 25 10.21 -5.76 8.04
C ALA A 25 9.73 -7.03 7.31
N ALA A 26 8.94 -6.88 6.25
CA ALA A 26 8.47 -8.02 5.46
C ALA A 26 9.61 -8.66 4.64
N ARG A 27 10.53 -7.87 4.08
CA ARG A 27 11.73 -8.39 3.40
C ARG A 27 12.62 -9.20 4.33
N ASP A 28 12.74 -8.80 5.59
CA ASP A 28 13.56 -9.52 6.57
C ASP A 28 12.93 -10.86 7.01
N ARG A 29 11.61 -11.03 6.84
CA ARG A 29 10.87 -12.21 7.29
C ARG A 29 10.62 -13.25 6.21
N HIS A 30 10.69 -12.86 4.93
CA HIS A 30 10.30 -13.71 3.81
C HIS A 30 11.41 -13.83 2.80
N ASP A 31 11.74 -15.07 2.44
CA ASP A 31 12.63 -15.36 1.32
C ASP A 31 11.95 -15.07 -0.04
N SER A 32 10.61 -15.12 -0.07
CA SER A 32 9.80 -14.84 -1.26
C SER A 32 9.43 -13.35 -1.34
N PRO A 33 9.87 -12.61 -2.38
CA PRO A 33 9.48 -11.21 -2.55
C PRO A 33 7.98 -10.98 -2.70
N LEU A 34 7.24 -11.90 -3.35
CA LEU A 34 5.78 -11.80 -3.43
C LEU A 34 5.09 -12.08 -2.10
N ALA A 35 5.64 -12.96 -1.26
CA ALA A 35 5.14 -13.14 0.11
C ALA A 35 5.38 -11.88 0.96
N ALA A 36 6.57 -11.28 0.86
CA ALA A 36 6.91 -10.02 1.52
C ALA A 36 5.97 -8.88 1.09
N LEU A 37 5.64 -8.80 -0.20
CA LEU A 37 4.73 -7.78 -0.73
C LEU A 37 3.33 -7.89 -0.11
N ARG A 38 2.79 -9.10 0.01
CA ARG A 38 1.48 -9.33 0.62
C ARG A 38 1.48 -8.93 2.09
N GLU A 39 2.47 -9.39 2.85
CA GLU A 39 2.57 -9.03 4.27
C GLU A 39 2.67 -7.51 4.43
N ALA A 40 3.54 -6.85 3.66
CA ALA A 40 3.73 -5.40 3.76
C ALA A 40 2.43 -4.63 3.48
N LEU A 41 1.67 -5.03 2.46
CA LEU A 41 0.37 -4.39 2.15
C LEU A 41 -0.69 -4.68 3.20
N THR A 42 -0.75 -5.89 3.74
CA THR A 42 -1.67 -6.23 4.85
C THR A 42 -1.33 -5.42 6.11
N VAL A 43 -0.05 -5.28 6.44
CA VAL A 43 0.41 -4.45 7.57
C VAL A 43 0.10 -2.97 7.32
N LEU A 44 0.28 -2.48 6.10
CA LEU A 44 -0.06 -1.09 5.76
C LEU A 44 -1.56 -0.79 5.94
N ALA A 45 -2.42 -1.80 5.76
CA ALA A 45 -3.85 -1.70 5.95
C ALA A 45 -4.33 -2.09 7.37
N SER A 46 -3.44 -2.42 8.31
CA SER A 46 -3.83 -3.06 9.58
C SER A 46 -4.73 -2.22 10.49
N ASP A 47 -4.68 -0.89 10.33
CA ASP A 47 -5.53 0.04 11.08
C ASP A 47 -6.98 0.07 10.57
N VAL A 48 -7.25 -0.50 9.39
CA VAL A 48 -8.59 -0.64 8.82
C VAL A 48 -9.15 -2.00 9.19
N ARG A 49 -9.95 -2.06 10.26
CA ARG A 49 -10.56 -3.32 10.75
C ARG A 49 -12.07 -3.33 10.62
N THR A 50 -12.68 -2.16 10.45
CA THR A 50 -14.11 -2.02 10.16
C THR A 50 -14.35 -1.00 9.03
N PRO A 51 -15.54 -0.98 8.41
CA PRO A 51 -15.92 0.07 7.47
C PRO A 51 -15.80 1.49 8.05
N GLU A 52 -16.06 1.66 9.35
CA GLU A 52 -15.91 2.94 10.04
C GLU A 52 -14.45 3.39 10.14
N ASP A 53 -13.50 2.47 10.33
CA ASP A 53 -12.06 2.78 10.30
C ASP A 53 -11.65 3.34 8.92
N LEU A 54 -12.19 2.76 7.83
CA LEU A 54 -11.96 3.31 6.50
C LEU A 54 -12.65 4.66 6.31
N ALA A 55 -13.88 4.84 6.77
CA ALA A 55 -14.59 6.12 6.69
C ALA A 55 -13.82 7.26 7.41
N ASN A 56 -13.20 6.95 8.55
CA ASN A 56 -12.31 7.87 9.25
C ASN A 56 -11.07 8.22 8.40
N SER A 57 -10.47 7.22 7.76
CA SER A 57 -9.34 7.43 6.84
C SER A 57 -9.75 8.31 5.64
N LEU A 58 -10.96 8.14 5.10
CA LEU A 58 -11.49 8.98 4.01
C LEU A 58 -11.75 10.43 4.44
N THR A 59 -12.08 10.66 5.71
CA THR A 59 -12.17 12.02 6.27
C THR A 59 -10.79 12.70 6.25
N PHE A 60 -9.72 11.95 6.52
CA PHE A 60 -8.35 12.44 6.40
C PHE A 60 -7.96 12.67 4.94
N LEU A 61 -8.31 11.75 4.04
CA LEU A 61 -8.07 11.91 2.60
C LEU A 61 -8.72 13.18 2.05
N ARG A 62 -9.93 13.54 2.53
CA ARG A 62 -10.55 14.82 2.16
C ARG A 62 -9.67 16.01 2.53
N LEU A 63 -9.03 15.98 3.70
CA LEU A 63 -8.08 17.04 4.10
C LEU A 63 -6.88 17.06 3.16
N ASP A 64 -6.30 15.90 2.85
CA ASP A 64 -5.18 15.78 1.90
C ASP A 64 -5.52 16.33 0.50
N LEU A 65 -6.77 16.17 0.06
CA LEU A 65 -7.22 16.67 -1.24
C LEU A 65 -7.51 18.17 -1.24
N THR A 66 -7.88 18.75 -0.10
CA THR A 66 -8.38 20.14 -0.03
C THR A 66 -7.35 21.15 0.48
N ASP A 67 -6.30 20.72 1.19
CA ASP A 67 -5.19 21.57 1.65
C ASP A 67 -3.89 21.19 0.92
N GLU A 68 -3.20 22.18 0.34
CA GLU A 68 -2.02 21.97 -0.49
C GLU A 68 -0.83 21.37 0.29
N GLU A 69 -0.62 21.75 1.54
CA GLU A 69 0.50 21.23 2.34
C GLU A 69 0.26 19.74 2.67
N PHE A 70 -0.96 19.38 3.06
CA PHE A 70 -1.34 17.99 3.26
C PHE A 70 -1.25 17.18 1.97
N ARG A 71 -1.68 17.75 0.84
CA ARG A 71 -1.56 17.11 -0.48
C ARG A 71 -0.13 16.73 -0.83
N ARG A 72 0.85 17.59 -0.50
CA ARG A 72 2.28 17.30 -0.75
C ARG A 72 2.75 16.11 0.08
N HIS A 73 2.37 16.04 1.36
CA HIS A 73 2.71 14.89 2.21
C HIS A 73 2.04 13.61 1.74
N ALA A 74 0.77 13.65 1.37
CA ALA A 74 0.05 12.51 0.82
C ALA A 74 0.66 12.02 -0.50
N ALA A 75 1.06 12.94 -1.39
CA ALA A 75 1.74 12.60 -2.64
C ALA A 75 3.11 11.94 -2.38
N ALA A 76 3.90 12.46 -1.44
CA ALA A 76 5.18 11.87 -1.06
C ALA A 76 5.02 10.47 -0.45
N HIS A 77 4.00 10.28 0.40
CA HIS A 77 3.64 8.97 0.94
C HIS A 77 3.27 7.99 -0.19
N ALA A 78 2.35 8.39 -1.08
CA ALA A 78 1.90 7.56 -2.19
C ALA A 78 3.05 7.15 -3.13
N GLU A 79 4.02 8.04 -3.34
CA GLU A 79 5.20 7.77 -4.15
C GLU A 79 6.16 6.80 -3.45
N SER A 80 6.46 7.03 -2.17
CA SER A 80 7.30 6.10 -1.41
C SER A 80 6.66 4.70 -1.33
N THR A 81 5.33 4.58 -1.20
CA THR A 81 4.66 3.27 -1.28
C THR A 81 4.87 2.59 -2.63
N ARG A 82 4.81 3.37 -3.73
CA ARG A 82 5.01 2.84 -5.09
C ARG A 82 6.42 2.32 -5.28
N GLU A 83 7.42 3.07 -4.83
CA GLU A 83 8.84 2.70 -4.88
C GLU A 83 9.09 1.38 -4.13
N GLU A 84 8.53 1.24 -2.93
CA GLU A 84 8.69 0.02 -2.13
C GLU A 84 8.02 -1.21 -2.77
N ILE A 85 6.84 -1.03 -3.38
CA ILE A 85 6.17 -2.08 -4.16
C ILE A 85 7.01 -2.44 -5.39
N ALA A 86 7.49 -1.45 -6.15
CA ALA A 86 8.32 -1.68 -7.34
C ALA A 86 9.58 -2.47 -7.00
N ALA A 87 10.29 -2.10 -5.93
CA ALA A 87 11.48 -2.80 -5.48
C ALA A 87 11.23 -4.28 -5.12
N LEU A 88 10.08 -4.60 -4.51
CA LEU A 88 9.70 -6.00 -4.25
C LEU A 88 9.36 -6.75 -5.53
N LEU A 89 8.72 -6.09 -6.50
CA LEU A 89 8.40 -6.70 -7.79
C LEU A 89 9.66 -6.93 -8.65
N GLU A 90 10.63 -6.02 -8.61
CA GLU A 90 11.95 -6.23 -9.22
C GLU A 90 12.67 -7.43 -8.60
N ALA A 91 12.64 -7.54 -7.27
CA ALA A 91 13.19 -8.70 -6.57
C ALA A 91 12.44 -10.00 -6.96
N ALA A 92 11.12 -9.95 -7.13
CA ALA A 92 10.33 -11.09 -7.58
C ALA A 92 10.71 -11.53 -9.00
N VAL A 93 11.00 -10.59 -9.91
CA VAL A 93 11.53 -10.89 -11.24
C VAL A 93 12.92 -11.54 -11.13
N ALA A 94 13.82 -10.99 -10.30
CA ALA A 94 15.15 -11.53 -10.10
C ALA A 94 15.16 -12.93 -9.46
N ALA A 95 14.21 -13.21 -8.58
CA ALA A 95 13.99 -14.51 -7.94
C ALA A 95 13.26 -15.52 -8.85
N GLY A 96 12.76 -15.09 -10.02
CA GLY A 96 11.99 -15.93 -10.94
C GLY A 96 10.54 -16.17 -10.52
N GLU A 97 10.03 -15.48 -9.49
CA GLU A 97 8.62 -15.53 -9.10
C GLU A 97 7.72 -14.81 -10.11
N LEU A 98 8.28 -13.83 -10.83
CA LEU A 98 7.66 -13.18 -11.98
C LEU A 98 8.49 -13.39 -13.24
N VAL A 99 7.84 -13.33 -14.41
CA VAL A 99 8.52 -13.44 -15.71
C VAL A 99 9.58 -12.36 -15.90
N ALA A 100 10.72 -12.72 -16.53
CA ALA A 100 11.87 -11.83 -16.72
C ALA A 100 11.57 -10.50 -17.46
N GLY A 101 10.49 -10.44 -18.24
CA GLY A 101 10.07 -9.25 -18.98
C GLY A 101 8.99 -8.40 -18.28
N ALA A 102 8.64 -8.72 -17.03
CA ALA A 102 7.65 -7.96 -16.28
C ALA A 102 8.16 -6.55 -15.95
N ASP A 103 7.38 -5.54 -16.31
CA ASP A 103 7.65 -4.13 -15.99
C ASP A 103 7.22 -3.85 -14.54
N ALA A 104 8.18 -3.87 -13.62
CA ALA A 104 7.95 -3.72 -12.18
C ALA A 104 7.30 -2.38 -11.81
N ASP A 105 7.66 -1.28 -12.47
CA ASP A 105 7.07 0.04 -12.23
C ASP A 105 5.60 0.08 -12.65
N ARG A 106 5.30 -0.47 -13.82
CA ARG A 106 3.91 -0.58 -14.30
C ARG A 106 3.09 -1.50 -13.40
N LEU A 107 3.65 -2.63 -12.97
CA LEU A 107 2.99 -3.54 -12.05
C LEU A 107 2.77 -2.91 -10.67
N ALA A 108 3.73 -2.15 -10.14
CA ALA A 108 3.58 -1.44 -8.87
C ALA A 108 2.41 -0.45 -8.92
N ARG A 109 2.24 0.25 -10.04
CA ARG A 109 1.06 1.10 -10.26
C ARG A 109 -0.23 0.29 -10.23
N SER A 110 -0.30 -0.85 -10.91
CA SER A 110 -1.49 -1.71 -10.94
C SER A 110 -1.82 -2.28 -9.56
N VAL A 111 -0.82 -2.78 -8.83
CA VAL A 111 -0.95 -3.28 -7.46
C VAL A 111 -1.47 -2.19 -6.53
N ARG A 112 -0.92 -0.97 -6.58
CA ARG A 112 -1.38 0.15 -5.75
C ARG A 112 -2.84 0.54 -6.05
N ILE A 113 -3.26 0.48 -7.32
CA ILE A 113 -4.66 0.74 -7.70
C ILE A 113 -5.58 -0.34 -7.13
N ALA A 114 -5.20 -1.61 -7.28
CA ALA A 114 -5.97 -2.74 -6.75
C ALA A 114 -6.06 -2.67 -5.22
N TYR A 115 -4.95 -2.43 -4.53
CA TYR A 115 -4.89 -2.23 -3.07
C TYR A 115 -5.90 -1.17 -2.61
N ASN A 116 -5.85 0.04 -3.17
CA ASN A 116 -6.77 1.12 -2.79
C ASN A 116 -8.22 0.80 -3.15
N GLY A 117 -8.44 0.15 -4.31
CA GLY A 117 -9.78 -0.26 -4.75
C GLY A 117 -10.40 -1.29 -3.81
N VAL A 118 -9.63 -2.29 -3.37
CA VAL A 118 -10.07 -3.30 -2.41
C VAL A 118 -10.47 -2.68 -1.11
N LEU A 119 -9.71 -1.71 -0.56
CA LEU A 119 -10.10 -1.04 0.68
C LEU A 119 -11.53 -0.47 0.57
N ILE A 120 -11.82 0.25 -0.51
CA ILE A 120 -13.13 0.85 -0.75
C ILE A 120 -14.21 -0.21 -0.93
N VAL A 121 -13.99 -1.22 -1.77
CA VAL A 121 -14.97 -2.27 -2.04
C VAL A 121 -15.25 -3.09 -0.78
N TRP A 122 -14.21 -3.47 -0.05
CA TRP A 122 -14.33 -4.23 1.19
C TRP A 122 -15.13 -3.47 2.26
N ALA A 123 -14.93 -2.16 2.41
CA ALA A 123 -15.74 -1.39 3.37
C ALA A 123 -17.22 -1.30 2.98
N LEU A 124 -17.55 -1.47 1.69
CA LEU A 124 -18.94 -1.49 1.22
C LEU A 124 -19.60 -2.85 1.37
N THR A 125 -18.85 -3.94 1.24
CA THR A 125 -19.41 -5.31 1.28
C THR A 125 -19.24 -5.99 2.64
N GLY A 126 -18.14 -5.73 3.34
CA GLY A 126 -17.80 -6.36 4.62
C GLY A 126 -17.49 -7.85 4.51
N ASP A 127 -17.17 -8.34 3.30
CA ASP A 127 -17.01 -9.77 3.04
C ASP A 127 -15.65 -10.27 3.55
N GLY A 128 -15.68 -10.96 4.70
CA GLY A 128 -14.52 -11.65 5.26
C GLY A 128 -13.38 -10.71 5.72
N PRO A 129 -12.22 -11.29 6.06
CA PRO A 129 -11.05 -10.51 6.47
C PRO A 129 -10.49 -9.66 5.32
N LEU A 130 -10.23 -8.37 5.58
CA LEU A 130 -9.63 -7.47 4.58
C LEU A 130 -8.30 -7.99 4.04
N ALA A 131 -7.49 -8.62 4.89
CA ALA A 131 -6.20 -9.21 4.50
C ALA A 131 -6.34 -10.24 3.36
N ASP A 132 -7.40 -11.06 3.40
CA ASP A 132 -7.64 -12.08 2.39
C ASP A 132 -8.05 -11.44 1.06
N ALA A 133 -8.91 -10.43 1.11
CA ALA A 133 -9.31 -9.66 -0.08
C ALA A 133 -8.11 -8.93 -0.73
N LEU A 134 -7.22 -8.36 0.09
CA LEU A 134 -6.00 -7.71 -0.39
C LEU A 134 -5.05 -8.71 -1.05
N ALA A 135 -4.81 -9.85 -0.41
CA ALA A 135 -3.94 -10.89 -0.97
C ALA A 135 -4.48 -11.41 -2.31
N ALA A 136 -5.79 -11.68 -2.39
CA ALA A 136 -6.44 -12.16 -3.61
C ALA A 136 -6.37 -11.15 -4.76
N ALA A 137 -6.56 -9.85 -4.48
CA ALA A 137 -6.47 -8.83 -5.52
C ALA A 137 -5.03 -8.64 -6.03
N VAL A 138 -4.03 -8.74 -5.15
CA VAL A 138 -2.62 -8.74 -5.55
C VAL A 138 -2.31 -9.96 -6.42
N ASP A 139 -2.79 -11.15 -6.04
CA ASP A 139 -2.70 -12.36 -6.87
C ASP A 139 -3.31 -12.16 -8.25
N ASP A 140 -4.53 -11.62 -8.32
CA ASP A 140 -5.23 -11.42 -9.57
C ASP A 140 -4.47 -10.49 -10.52
N VAL A 141 -3.87 -9.43 -9.99
CA VAL A 141 -3.04 -8.48 -10.77
C VAL A 141 -1.76 -9.15 -11.29
N LEU A 142 -1.13 -9.99 -10.47
CA LEU A 142 0.20 -10.55 -10.76
C LEU A 142 0.16 -11.89 -11.49
N ARG A 143 -0.95 -12.63 -11.43
CA ARG A 143 -1.13 -13.94 -12.06
C ARG A 143 -0.71 -13.99 -13.53
N PRO A 144 -1.02 -12.99 -14.39
CA PRO A 144 -0.59 -13.01 -15.79
C PRO A 144 0.93 -12.94 -15.99
N TYR A 145 1.67 -12.61 -14.95
CA TYR A 145 3.12 -12.40 -14.95
C TYR A 145 3.85 -13.42 -14.07
N ALA A 146 3.16 -14.44 -13.54
CA ALA A 146 3.77 -15.47 -12.71
C ALA A 146 4.90 -16.19 -13.48
N GLY A 147 6.00 -16.45 -12.78
CA GLY A 147 7.11 -17.22 -13.30
C GLY A 147 6.73 -18.66 -13.72
N PRO A 148 7.58 -19.32 -14.52
CA PRO A 148 7.38 -20.70 -14.97
C PRO A 148 7.50 -21.73 -13.85
#